data_AF-A0A0D1EJ31-F1
#
_entry.id   AF-A0A0D1EJ31-F1
#
_cell.length_a   1.000
_cell.length_b   1.000
_cell.length_c   1.000
_cell.angle_alpha   90.00
_cell.angle_beta   90.00
_cell.angle_gamma   90.00
#
_symmetry.space_group_name_H-M   'P 1'
#
loop_
_entity.id
_entity.type
_entity.pdbx_description
1 polymer ?
#
loop_
_entity_poly.entity_id
_entity_poly.type
_entity_poly.pdbx_seq_one_letter_code
_entity_poly.pdbx_strand_id
1 'polypeptide(L)'
;MLAVIVVGTLPFGAALVVLALRHVIRHGRRVSAWTPGLLALSAALFLLYAGKPQPFAGLAAILYALVPPAVLLDPTFEESWEFVARILPWALAVGLGVALAFAASRTLRGFSLAAGIIAAVVAAFAIGEVQSRHLMCLAAEARGITEFRRNSLLWSWFHAPREWQFDLHAGFDEGGERYGWSYAESDWYRLPPNVGGNADLPRRLHRCT
;
A
#
# COMPACT_ATOMS: atom_id res chain seq x y z
N MET A 1 6.53 2.88 27.53
CA MET A 1 7.14 1.66 26.94
C MET A 1 7.26 1.72 25.40
N LEU A 2 6.39 2.44 24.66
CA LEU A 2 6.51 2.62 23.20
C LEU A 2 7.75 3.42 22.72
N ALA A 3 8.22 4.40 23.50
CA ALA A 3 9.34 5.25 23.10
C ALA A 3 10.70 4.52 22.98
N VAL A 4 10.85 3.35 23.63
CA VAL A 4 12.11 2.59 23.64
C VAL A 4 12.28 1.73 22.38
N ILE A 5 11.19 1.36 21.70
CA ILE A 5 11.22 0.49 20.52
C ILE A 5 11.50 1.28 19.22
N VAL A 6 11.03 2.53 19.15
CA VAL A 6 11.28 3.42 18.00
C VAL A 6 12.74 3.86 17.92
N VAL A 7 13.39 4.07 19.07
CA VAL A 7 14.81 4.48 19.13
C VAL A 7 15.77 3.32 18.81
N GLY A 8 15.35 2.06 19.01
CA GLY A 8 16.21 0.89 18.76
C GLY A 8 16.18 0.35 17.31
N THR A 9 15.14 0.61 16.54
CA THR A 9 14.95 -0.01 15.20
C THR A 9 15.54 0.82 14.05
N LEU A 10 15.48 2.15 14.14
CA LEU A 10 16.16 3.09 13.22
C LEU A 10 17.68 2.86 13.12
N PRO A 11 18.45 2.74 14.23
CA PRO A 11 19.89 2.50 14.13
C PRO A 11 20.21 1.11 13.58
N PHE A 12 19.34 0.11 13.75
CA PHE A 12 19.56 -1.23 13.23
C PHE A 12 19.37 -1.31 11.71
N GLY A 13 18.31 -0.68 11.18
CA GLY A 13 18.10 -0.55 9.73
C GLY A 13 19.21 0.26 9.07
N ALA A 14 19.61 1.38 9.67
CA ALA A 14 20.75 2.17 9.21
C ALA A 14 22.07 1.38 9.27
N ALA A 15 22.31 0.60 10.33
CA ALA A 15 23.49 -0.25 10.44
C ALA A 15 23.53 -1.35 9.37
N LEU A 16 22.40 -1.99 9.05
CA LEU A 16 22.31 -2.97 7.97
C LEU A 16 22.59 -2.36 6.59
N VAL A 17 22.03 -1.18 6.31
CA VAL A 17 22.30 -0.44 5.07
C VAL A 17 23.78 -0.03 4.98
N VAL A 18 24.37 0.44 6.08
CA VAL A 18 25.79 0.80 6.16
C VAL A 18 26.69 -0.43 6.03
N LEU A 19 26.33 -1.56 6.62
CA LEU A 19 27.08 -2.82 6.51
C LEU A 19 27.00 -3.38 5.09
N ALA A 20 25.83 -3.33 4.45
CA ALA A 20 25.66 -3.72 3.05
C ALA A 20 26.45 -2.79 2.12
N LEU A 21 26.40 -1.47 2.32
CA LEU A 21 27.22 -0.49 1.59
C LEU A 21 28.71 -0.75 1.80
N ARG A 22 29.16 -0.99 3.04
CA ARG A 22 30.56 -1.33 3.34
C ARG A 22 31.00 -2.63 2.68
N HIS A 23 30.13 -3.63 2.63
CA HIS A 23 30.40 -4.90 1.94
C HIS A 23 30.53 -4.70 0.42
N VAL A 24 29.63 -3.92 -0.18
CA VAL A 24 29.67 -3.51 -1.59
C VAL A 24 30.95 -2.74 -1.93
N ILE A 25 31.35 -1.79 -1.07
CA ILE A 25 32.56 -0.99 -1.23
C ILE A 25 33.83 -1.85 -1.08
N ARG A 26 33.89 -2.74 -0.08
CA ARG A 26 35.05 -3.63 0.15
C ARG A 26 35.22 -4.69 -0.94
N HIS A 27 34.13 -5.17 -1.53
CA HIS A 27 34.17 -6.22 -2.55
C HIS A 27 33.89 -5.69 -3.97
N GLY A 28 34.24 -4.42 -4.23
CA GLY A 28 33.92 -3.58 -5.40
C GLY A 28 34.25 -4.10 -6.82
N ARG A 29 34.46 -5.40 -7.00
CA ARG A 29 34.56 -6.08 -8.30
C ARG A 29 33.58 -7.24 -8.51
N ARG A 30 32.81 -7.68 -7.50
CA ARG A 30 31.85 -8.80 -7.63
C ARG A 30 30.47 -8.50 -7.08
N VAL A 31 30.09 -7.23 -7.03
CA VAL A 31 28.73 -6.88 -6.64
C VAL A 31 27.86 -7.07 -7.87
N SER A 32 26.95 -8.04 -7.78
CA SER A 32 25.90 -8.28 -8.78
C SER A 32 25.27 -6.95 -9.17
N ALA A 33 25.00 -6.75 -10.47
CA ALA A 33 24.36 -5.53 -10.95
C ALA A 33 23.10 -5.19 -10.11
N TRP A 34 22.43 -6.19 -9.56
CA TRP A 34 21.16 -6.10 -8.84
C TRP A 34 21.24 -5.63 -7.39
N THR A 35 22.42 -5.63 -6.76
CA THR A 35 22.56 -5.29 -5.32
C THR A 35 22.15 -3.85 -4.98
N PRO A 36 22.49 -2.81 -5.77
CA PRO A 36 22.00 -1.45 -5.55
C PRO A 36 20.47 -1.35 -5.64
N GLY A 37 19.85 -2.09 -6.58
CA GLY A 37 18.40 -2.17 -6.70
C GLY A 37 17.76 -2.78 -5.45
N LEU A 38 18.25 -3.92 -4.98
CA LEU A 38 17.73 -4.56 -3.77
C LEU A 38 17.81 -3.64 -2.55
N LEU A 39 18.92 -2.92 -2.38
CA LEU A 39 19.05 -1.94 -1.29
C LEU A 39 18.07 -0.78 -1.41
N ALA A 40 17.88 -0.25 -2.62
CA ALA A 40 16.91 0.81 -2.88
C ALA A 40 15.48 0.35 -2.60
N LEU A 41 15.14 -0.89 -3.00
CA LEU A 41 13.84 -1.49 -2.74
C LEU A 41 13.61 -1.70 -1.24
N SER A 42 14.57 -2.29 -0.52
CA SER A 42 14.49 -2.47 0.92
C SER A 42 14.32 -1.13 1.65
N ALA A 43 15.04 -0.09 1.24
CA ALA A 43 14.90 1.25 1.81
C ALA A 43 13.51 1.85 1.53
N ALA A 44 12.99 1.71 0.30
CA ALA A 44 11.67 2.21 -0.06
C ALA A 44 10.55 1.50 0.73
N LEU A 45 10.61 0.18 0.86
CA LEU A 45 9.65 -0.60 1.64
C LEU A 45 9.74 -0.28 3.13
N PHE A 46 10.95 -0.12 3.66
CA PHE A 46 11.15 0.31 5.03
C PHE A 46 10.49 1.68 5.29
N LEU A 47 10.71 2.68 4.43
CA LEU A 47 10.11 4.00 4.56
C LEU A 47 8.58 3.95 4.44
N LEU A 48 8.04 3.16 3.52
CA LEU A 48 6.59 2.99 3.33
C LEU A 48 5.92 2.42 4.58
N TYR A 49 6.55 1.45 5.24
CA TYR A 49 5.96 0.76 6.39
C TYR A 49 6.29 1.41 7.74
N ALA A 50 7.44 2.05 7.88
CA ALA A 50 7.81 2.78 9.10
C ALA A 50 6.88 3.97 9.39
N GLY A 51 6.23 4.51 8.35
CA GLY A 51 5.23 5.57 8.49
C GLY A 51 3.85 5.11 8.99
N LYS A 52 3.59 3.79 9.11
CA LYS A 52 2.29 3.31 9.60
C LYS A 52 2.18 3.47 11.12
N PRO A 53 1.07 4.01 11.66
CA PRO A 53 0.88 4.22 13.11
C PRO A 53 0.60 2.94 13.91
N GLN A 54 1.06 1.77 13.45
CA GLN A 54 0.77 0.48 14.10
C GLN A 54 1.84 0.08 15.13
N PRO A 55 1.47 -0.58 16.23
CA PRO A 55 2.44 -1.26 17.09
C PRO A 55 3.21 -2.28 16.24
N PHE A 56 4.53 -2.30 16.36
CA PHE A 56 5.44 -3.14 15.56
C PHE A 56 5.59 -2.75 14.08
N ALA A 57 5.10 -1.58 13.64
CA ALA A 57 5.32 -1.08 12.28
C ALA A 57 6.81 -1.10 11.87
N GLY A 58 7.73 -0.82 12.80
CA GLY A 58 9.17 -0.91 12.56
C GLY A 58 9.68 -2.33 12.28
N LEU A 59 9.17 -3.35 12.99
CA LEU A 59 9.59 -4.74 12.77
C LEU A 59 8.97 -5.31 11.49
N ALA A 60 7.68 -5.04 11.25
CA ALA A 60 7.02 -5.38 9.99
C ALA A 60 7.70 -4.67 8.81
N ALA A 61 8.06 -3.39 8.94
CA ALA A 61 8.83 -2.65 7.94
C ALA A 61 10.18 -3.31 7.64
N ILE A 62 10.89 -3.77 8.67
CA ILE A 62 12.16 -4.48 8.49
C ILE A 62 11.93 -5.83 7.78
N LEU A 63 10.91 -6.59 8.18
CA LEU A 63 10.60 -7.90 7.56
C LEU A 63 10.15 -7.75 6.11
N TYR A 64 9.31 -6.76 5.78
CA TYR A 64 8.91 -6.46 4.41
C TYR A 64 10.05 -5.86 3.58
N ALA A 65 10.96 -5.08 4.19
CA ALA A 65 12.16 -4.60 3.52
C ALA A 65 13.15 -5.74 3.20
N LEU A 66 13.24 -6.75 4.07
CA LEU A 66 14.10 -7.91 3.89
C LEU A 66 13.48 -8.96 2.96
N VAL A 67 12.15 -9.06 2.91
CA VAL A 67 11.40 -10.01 2.08
C VAL A 67 10.23 -9.27 1.41
N PRO A 68 10.46 -8.54 0.32
CA PRO A 68 9.42 -7.78 -0.40
C PRO A 68 8.14 -8.57 -0.71
N PRO A 69 8.20 -9.87 -1.08
CA PRO A 69 6.98 -10.67 -1.31
C PRO A 69 6.13 -10.90 -0.07
N ALA A 70 6.69 -10.79 1.15
CA ALA A 70 5.94 -11.04 2.38
C ALA A 70 4.80 -10.04 2.59
N VAL A 71 4.84 -8.90 1.90
CA VAL A 71 3.75 -7.92 1.89
C VAL A 71 2.43 -8.51 1.37
N LEU A 72 2.53 -9.48 0.45
CA LEU A 72 1.39 -10.18 -0.13
C LEU A 72 0.81 -11.25 0.81
N LEU A 73 1.48 -11.52 1.94
CA LEU A 73 1.04 -12.46 2.97
C LEU A 73 0.33 -11.75 4.14
N ASP A 74 0.07 -10.44 4.02
CA ASP A 74 -0.73 -9.75 5.04
C ASP A 74 -2.17 -10.29 4.98
N PRO A 75 -2.68 -10.89 6.07
CA PRO A 75 -4.01 -11.50 6.10
C PRO A 75 -5.14 -10.50 5.80
N THR A 76 -4.88 -9.20 5.93
CA THR A 76 -5.86 -8.17 5.50
C THR A 76 -6.13 -8.20 3.99
N PHE A 77 -5.25 -8.79 3.18
CA PHE A 77 -5.51 -8.99 1.74
C PHE A 77 -6.38 -10.20 1.43
N GLU A 78 -6.52 -11.16 2.36
CA GLU A 78 -7.31 -12.38 2.13
C GLU A 78 -8.78 -12.05 1.94
N GLU A 79 -9.32 -11.14 2.75
CA GLU A 79 -10.71 -10.68 2.65
C GLU A 79 -10.95 -9.83 1.40
N SER A 80 -9.94 -9.14 0.89
CA SER A 80 -10.04 -8.25 -0.29
C SER A 80 -9.50 -8.90 -1.59
N TRP A 81 -9.36 -10.23 -1.63
CA TRP A 81 -8.65 -10.91 -2.72
C TRP A 81 -9.29 -10.67 -4.09
N GLU A 82 -10.62 -10.62 -4.20
CA GLU A 82 -11.30 -10.35 -5.47
C GLU A 82 -10.93 -8.99 -6.05
N PHE A 83 -10.87 -7.96 -5.21
CA PHE A 83 -10.45 -6.62 -5.60
C PHE A 83 -8.97 -6.61 -6.00
N VAL A 84 -8.10 -7.26 -5.21
CA VAL A 84 -6.67 -7.38 -5.50
C VAL A 84 -6.43 -8.10 -6.84
N ALA A 85 -7.14 -9.19 -7.11
CA ALA A 85 -7.02 -9.98 -8.33
C ALA A 85 -7.37 -9.18 -9.59
N ARG A 86 -8.26 -8.17 -9.49
CA ARG A 86 -8.58 -7.26 -10.60
C ARG A 86 -7.46 -6.27 -10.91
N ILE A 87 -6.67 -5.89 -9.91
CA ILE A 87 -5.63 -4.86 -10.02
C ILE A 87 -4.27 -5.47 -10.35
N LEU A 88 -3.97 -6.61 -9.73
CA LEU A 88 -2.64 -7.21 -9.70
C LEU A 88 -2.08 -7.50 -11.10
N PRO A 89 -2.81 -8.08 -12.08
CA PRO A 89 -2.25 -8.35 -13.40
C PRO A 89 -1.75 -7.08 -14.12
N TRP A 90 -2.51 -5.99 -14.00
CA TRP A 90 -2.17 -4.72 -14.63
C TRP A 90 -0.99 -4.04 -13.92
N ALA A 91 -0.98 -4.06 -12.59
CA ALA A 91 0.14 -3.57 -11.80
C ALA A 91 1.45 -4.32 -12.13
N LEU A 92 1.38 -5.65 -12.22
CA LEU A 92 2.51 -6.50 -12.59
C LEU A 92 2.96 -6.25 -14.04
N ALA A 93 2.03 -6.02 -14.97
CA ALA A 93 2.38 -5.68 -16.36
C ALA A 93 3.16 -4.36 -16.44
N VAL A 94 2.73 -3.32 -15.71
CA VAL A 94 3.46 -2.04 -15.62
C VAL A 94 4.84 -2.25 -15.00
N GLY A 95 4.91 -2.96 -13.87
CA GLY A 95 6.17 -3.26 -13.20
C GLY A 95 7.15 -4.04 -14.07
N LEU A 96 6.67 -5.05 -14.77
CA LEU A 96 7.46 -5.84 -15.71
C LEU A 96 7.97 -4.98 -16.86
N GLY A 97 7.13 -4.13 -17.45
CA GLY A 97 7.53 -3.19 -18.50
C GLY A 97 8.67 -2.27 -18.06
N VAL A 98 8.57 -1.68 -16.86
CA VAL A 98 9.63 -0.82 -16.29
C VAL A 98 10.90 -1.62 -16.00
N ALA A 99 10.78 -2.83 -15.44
CA ALA A 99 11.93 -3.69 -15.18
C ALA A 99 12.68 -4.02 -16.48
N LEU A 100 11.97 -4.42 -17.53
CA LEU A 100 12.55 -4.74 -18.83
C LEU A 100 13.22 -3.52 -19.47
N ALA A 101 12.59 -2.34 -19.41
CA ALA A 101 13.18 -1.09 -19.90
C ALA A 101 14.49 -0.74 -19.19
N PHE A 102 14.54 -0.89 -17.86
CA PHE A 102 15.75 -0.65 -17.09
C PHE A 102 16.81 -1.73 -17.37
N ALA A 103 16.42 -2.99 -17.51
CA ALA A 103 17.33 -4.10 -17.80
C ALA A 103 18.00 -3.94 -19.17
N ALA A 104 17.31 -3.37 -20.15
CA ALA A 104 17.86 -3.04 -21.46
C ALA A 104 18.91 -1.90 -21.41
N SER A 105 18.88 -1.07 -20.36
CA SER A 105 19.83 0.04 -20.20
C SER A 105 21.15 -0.42 -19.58
N ARG A 106 22.28 -0.11 -20.24
CA ARG A 106 23.62 -0.42 -19.72
C ARG A 106 23.92 0.26 -18.38
N THR A 107 23.36 1.46 -18.16
CA THR A 107 23.60 2.26 -16.95
C THR A 107 22.61 1.94 -15.84
N LEU A 108 21.36 1.59 -16.18
CA LEU A 108 20.28 1.43 -15.20
C LEU A 108 19.93 -0.03 -14.88
N ARG A 109 20.50 -1.01 -15.58
CA ARG A 109 20.18 -2.44 -15.38
C ARG A 109 20.23 -2.91 -13.94
N GLY A 110 21.10 -2.31 -13.13
CA GLY A 110 21.23 -2.68 -11.72
C GLY A 110 20.05 -2.31 -10.82
N PHE A 111 19.19 -1.40 -11.29
CA PHE A 111 17.99 -0.96 -10.60
C PHE A 111 16.72 -1.57 -11.18
N SER A 112 16.80 -2.41 -12.21
CA SER A 112 15.63 -2.89 -12.95
C SER A 112 14.59 -3.60 -12.08
N LEU A 113 15.00 -4.50 -11.20
CA LEU A 113 14.07 -5.17 -10.27
C LEU A 113 13.39 -4.17 -9.32
N ALA A 114 14.17 -3.25 -8.75
CA ALA A 114 13.66 -2.26 -7.81
C ALA A 114 12.69 -1.28 -8.47
N ALA A 115 13.08 -0.77 -9.65
CA ALA A 115 12.24 0.11 -10.45
C ALA A 115 10.94 -0.60 -10.87
N GLY A 116 11.02 -1.87 -11.26
CA GLY A 116 9.85 -2.67 -11.59
C GLY A 116 8.90 -2.88 -10.42
N ILE A 117 9.42 -3.22 -9.24
CA ILE A 117 8.58 -3.41 -8.03
C ILE A 117 7.96 -2.08 -7.59
N ILE A 118 8.74 -0.98 -7.56
CA ILE A 118 8.21 0.36 -7.24
C ILE A 118 7.11 0.74 -8.22
N ALA A 119 7.33 0.54 -9.52
CA ALA A 119 6.34 0.82 -10.55
C ALA A 119 5.09 -0.04 -10.40
N ALA A 120 5.22 -1.34 -10.06
CA ALA A 120 4.08 -2.21 -9.79
C ALA A 120 3.26 -1.71 -8.59
N VAL A 121 3.91 -1.31 -7.49
CA VAL A 121 3.21 -0.80 -6.30
C VAL A 121 2.48 0.51 -6.63
N VAL A 122 3.14 1.45 -7.29
CA VAL A 122 2.52 2.73 -7.72
C VAL A 122 1.34 2.47 -8.65
N ALA A 123 1.50 1.55 -9.61
CA ALA A 123 0.43 1.16 -10.53
C ALA A 123 -0.73 0.50 -9.77
N ALA A 124 -0.46 -0.36 -8.79
CA ALA A 124 -1.51 -0.99 -7.98
C ALA A 124 -2.36 0.06 -7.24
N PHE A 125 -1.74 1.08 -6.63
CA PHE A 125 -2.48 2.17 -5.99
C PHE A 125 -3.28 3.00 -7.00
N ALA A 126 -2.69 3.36 -8.15
CA ALA A 126 -3.36 4.17 -9.16
C ALA A 126 -4.55 3.43 -9.81
N ILE A 127 -4.35 2.16 -10.18
CA ILE A 127 -5.39 1.33 -10.79
C ILE A 127 -6.45 0.99 -9.75
N GLY A 128 -6.05 0.67 -8.52
CA GLY A 128 -6.95 0.43 -7.41
C GLY A 128 -7.82 1.64 -7.10
N GLU A 129 -7.26 2.84 -7.09
CA GLU A 129 -8.01 4.10 -6.94
C GLU A 129 -9.10 4.25 -8.02
N VAL A 130 -8.77 3.98 -9.30
CA VAL A 130 -9.72 4.07 -10.42
C VAL A 130 -10.81 3.00 -10.32
N GLN A 131 -10.42 1.74 -10.13
CA GLN A 131 -11.34 0.61 -10.01
C GLN A 131 -12.26 0.75 -8.80
N SER A 132 -11.71 1.14 -7.65
CA SER A 132 -12.45 1.40 -6.44
C SER A 132 -13.55 2.44 -6.65
N ARG A 133 -13.21 3.58 -7.28
CA ARG A 133 -14.21 4.62 -7.58
C ARG A 133 -15.31 4.12 -8.50
N HIS A 134 -14.93 3.39 -9.54
CA HIS A 134 -15.89 2.85 -10.49
C HIS A 134 -16.88 1.90 -9.81
N LEU A 135 -16.40 0.94 -9.02
CA LEU A 135 -17.23 -0.01 -8.29
C LEU A 135 -18.13 0.68 -7.25
N MET A 136 -17.59 1.64 -6.50
CA MET A 136 -18.39 2.44 -5.55
C MET A 136 -19.53 3.17 -6.24
N CYS A 137 -19.27 3.76 -7.41
CA CYS A 137 -20.30 4.47 -8.15
C CYS A 137 -21.37 3.54 -8.70
N LEU A 138 -21.00 2.39 -9.27
CA LEU A 138 -21.97 1.39 -9.71
C LEU A 138 -22.87 0.92 -8.55
N ALA A 139 -22.27 0.64 -7.39
CA ALA A 139 -23.02 0.20 -6.22
C ALA A 139 -23.87 1.32 -5.59
N ALA A 140 -23.39 2.56 -5.61
CA ALA A 140 -24.13 3.73 -5.13
C ALA A 140 -25.34 4.01 -6.03
N GLU A 141 -25.15 3.95 -7.35
CA GLU A 141 -26.22 4.13 -8.34
C GLU A 141 -27.32 3.08 -8.18
N ALA A 142 -26.96 1.83 -7.90
CA ALA A 142 -27.92 0.76 -7.60
C ALA A 142 -28.82 1.05 -6.38
N ARG A 143 -28.42 2.01 -5.53
CA ARG A 143 -29.18 2.50 -4.36
C ARG A 143 -29.80 3.88 -4.58
N GLY A 144 -29.68 4.47 -5.77
CA GLY A 144 -30.14 5.83 -6.04
C GLY A 144 -29.26 6.92 -5.42
N ILE A 145 -28.05 6.59 -4.97
CA ILE A 145 -27.09 7.52 -4.39
C ILE A 145 -26.17 8.06 -5.48
N THR A 146 -26.19 9.38 -5.68
CA THR A 146 -25.35 10.05 -6.69
C THR A 146 -24.09 10.69 -6.11
N GLU A 147 -24.06 10.85 -4.78
CA GLU A 147 -22.95 11.46 -4.05
C GLU A 147 -22.65 10.70 -2.76
N PHE A 148 -21.36 10.54 -2.47
CA PHE A 148 -20.90 9.97 -1.20
C PHE A 148 -19.57 10.62 -0.80
N ARG A 149 -19.15 10.48 0.45
CA ARG A 149 -17.87 11.04 0.90
C ARG A 149 -16.77 10.00 0.78
N ARG A 150 -15.59 10.41 0.33
CA ARG A 150 -14.48 9.50 0.04
C ARG A 150 -13.10 10.13 0.26
N ASN A 151 -12.14 9.32 0.72
CA ASN A 151 -10.71 9.65 0.75
C ASN A 151 -9.98 8.95 -0.41
N SER A 152 -8.70 9.23 -0.66
CA SER A 152 -7.93 8.45 -1.63
C SER A 152 -7.46 7.12 -1.05
N LEU A 153 -7.21 6.11 -1.89
CA LEU A 153 -6.90 4.75 -1.43
C LEU A 153 -5.58 4.76 -0.66
N LEU A 154 -4.66 5.60 -1.12
CA LEU A 154 -3.42 5.92 -0.44
C LEU A 154 -3.65 6.59 0.93
N TRP A 155 -4.61 7.52 1.05
CA TRP A 155 -4.90 8.15 2.33
C TRP A 155 -5.39 7.12 3.34
N SER A 156 -6.34 6.26 2.96
CA SER A 156 -6.86 5.20 3.84
C SER A 156 -5.76 4.24 4.26
N TRP A 157 -4.86 3.89 3.34
CA TRP A 157 -3.73 3.02 3.64
C TRP A 157 -2.81 3.55 4.77
N PHE A 158 -2.65 4.87 4.87
CA PHE A 158 -1.77 5.49 5.87
C PHE A 158 -2.47 5.95 7.14
N HIS A 159 -3.75 6.33 7.07
CA HIS A 159 -4.43 7.05 8.14
C HIS A 159 -5.60 6.31 8.76
N ALA A 160 -6.21 5.35 8.06
CA ALA A 160 -7.34 4.62 8.62
C ALA A 160 -6.86 3.63 9.70
N PRO A 161 -7.64 3.41 10.77
CA PRO A 161 -7.39 2.35 11.73
C PRO A 161 -7.23 1.01 11.03
N ARG A 162 -6.39 0.11 11.57
CA ARG A 162 -6.02 -1.15 10.91
C ARG A 162 -7.25 -2.01 10.59
N GLU A 163 -8.13 -2.12 11.57
CA GLU A 163 -9.37 -2.87 11.53
C GLU A 163 -10.39 -2.34 10.50
N TRP A 164 -10.16 -1.15 9.95
CA TRP A 164 -11.04 -0.51 8.97
C TRP A 164 -10.28 0.04 7.75
N GLN A 165 -9.02 -0.37 7.58
CA GLN A 165 -8.11 0.20 6.57
C GLN A 165 -8.65 0.05 5.15
N PHE A 166 -9.51 -0.96 4.96
CA PHE A 166 -10.17 -1.30 3.72
C PHE A 166 -11.69 -1.03 3.73
N ASP A 167 -12.25 -0.51 4.82
CA ASP A 167 -13.70 -0.35 4.91
C ASP A 167 -14.17 1.10 5.18
N LEU A 168 -13.29 1.95 5.74
CA LEU A 168 -13.58 3.37 6.01
C LEU A 168 -13.07 4.31 4.91
N HIS A 169 -12.98 3.82 3.68
CA HIS A 169 -12.44 4.57 2.57
C HIS A 169 -13.49 5.50 1.91
N ALA A 170 -14.75 5.09 1.96
CA ALA A 170 -15.89 5.87 1.50
C ALA A 170 -17.10 5.60 2.38
N GLY A 171 -18.03 6.55 2.45
CA GLY A 171 -19.28 6.37 3.16
C GLY A 171 -20.30 7.48 2.88
N PHE A 172 -21.55 7.19 3.18
CA PHE A 172 -22.66 8.12 3.09
C PHE A 172 -23.66 7.87 4.22
N ASP A 173 -24.53 8.84 4.46
CA ASP A 173 -25.63 8.73 5.41
C ASP A 173 -26.96 8.65 4.61
N GLU A 174 -27.81 7.67 4.93
CA GLU A 174 -29.11 7.45 4.29
C GLU A 174 -30.15 7.08 5.36
N GLY A 175 -31.24 7.86 5.46
CA GLY A 175 -32.32 7.55 6.40
C GLY A 175 -31.92 7.54 7.89
N GLY A 176 -30.84 8.22 8.27
CA GLY A 176 -30.29 8.19 9.63
C GLY A 176 -29.33 7.03 9.89
N GLU A 177 -29.12 6.16 8.90
CA GLU A 177 -28.14 5.09 8.93
C GLU A 177 -26.87 5.51 8.20
N ARG A 178 -25.73 4.96 8.63
CA ARG A 178 -24.44 5.22 8.01
C ARG A 178 -23.95 4.00 7.27
N TYR A 179 -23.46 4.21 6.05
CA TYR A 179 -22.90 3.17 5.21
C TYR A 179 -21.41 3.39 4.98
N GLY A 180 -20.65 2.30 4.97
CA GLY A 180 -19.24 2.24 4.60
C GLY A 180 -19.05 1.37 3.37
N TRP A 181 -18.01 1.64 2.60
CA TRP A 181 -17.64 0.77 1.47
C TRP A 181 -16.76 -0.37 1.96
N SER A 182 -17.09 -1.63 1.68
CA SER A 182 -16.19 -2.76 1.94
C SER A 182 -15.47 -3.20 0.66
N TYR A 183 -14.13 -3.31 0.70
CA TYR A 183 -13.38 -3.96 -0.39
C TYR A 183 -13.57 -5.48 -0.43
N ALA A 184 -13.96 -6.10 0.68
CA ALA A 184 -14.21 -7.54 0.74
C ALA A 184 -15.47 -7.90 -0.05
N GLU A 185 -16.56 -7.18 0.20
CA GLU A 185 -17.85 -7.40 -0.48
C GLU A 185 -17.97 -6.63 -1.80
N SER A 186 -17.10 -5.65 -2.03
CA SER A 186 -17.23 -4.68 -3.13
C SER A 186 -18.62 -4.03 -3.17
N ASP A 187 -19.19 -3.73 -1.99
CA ASP A 187 -20.50 -3.10 -1.81
C ASP A 187 -20.53 -2.22 -0.55
N TRP A 188 -21.62 -1.46 -0.40
CA TRP A 188 -21.95 -0.63 0.75
C TRP A 188 -22.59 -1.45 1.86
N TYR A 189 -21.96 -1.48 3.02
CA TYR A 189 -22.51 -2.15 4.20
C TYR A 189 -22.86 -1.14 5.29
N ARG A 190 -23.82 -1.49 6.14
CA ARG A 190 -24.24 -0.62 7.25
C ARG A 190 -23.17 -0.62 8.33
N LEU A 191 -22.70 0.56 8.71
CA LEU A 191 -21.74 0.71 9.80
C LEU A 191 -22.44 0.49 11.15
N PRO A 192 -21.84 -0.27 12.07
CA PRO A 192 -22.32 -0.37 13.43
C PRO A 192 -22.39 1.01 14.13
N PRO A 193 -23.35 1.25 15.05
CA PRO A 193 -23.55 2.56 15.68
C PRO A 193 -22.32 3.11 16.41
N ASN A 194 -21.47 2.22 16.93
CA ASN A 194 -20.24 2.56 17.65
C ASN A 194 -19.07 2.96 16.74
N VAL A 195 -19.14 2.71 15.43
CA VAL A 195 -18.12 3.15 14.46
C VAL A 195 -18.27 4.64 14.17
N GLY A 196 -19.49 5.17 14.27
CA GLY A 196 -19.84 6.55 13.90
C GLY A 196 -19.26 7.68 14.76
N GLY A 197 -18.70 7.37 15.94
CA GLY A 197 -18.12 8.37 16.86
C GLY A 197 -16.61 8.61 16.70
N ASN A 198 -15.86 7.65 16.15
CA ASN A 198 -14.39 7.71 16.06
C ASN A 198 -13.86 7.57 14.62
N ALA A 199 -14.66 6.99 13.72
CA ALA A 199 -14.35 6.98 12.31
C ALA A 199 -14.87 8.28 11.68
N ASP A 200 -14.01 9.30 11.62
CA ASP A 200 -14.28 10.47 10.79
C ASP A 200 -14.53 9.96 9.35
N LEU A 201 -15.80 9.93 8.93
CA LEU A 201 -16.14 9.68 7.54
C LEU A 201 -15.30 10.63 6.70
N PRO A 202 -14.86 10.19 5.51
CA PRO A 202 -14.12 11.05 4.63
C PRO A 202 -14.81 12.41 4.43
N ARG A 203 -14.01 13.47 4.28
CA ARG A 203 -14.56 14.83 4.21
C ARG A 203 -14.80 15.32 2.78
N ARG A 204 -14.18 14.67 1.78
CA ARG A 204 -14.32 15.07 0.39
C ARG A 204 -15.55 14.41 -0.22
N LEU A 205 -16.44 15.24 -0.73
CA LEU A 205 -17.59 14.78 -1.50
C LEU A 205 -17.10 14.23 -2.85
N HIS A 206 -17.65 13.09 -3.24
CA HIS A 206 -17.46 12.45 -4.53
C HIS A 206 -18.81 12.39 -5.25
N ARG A 207 -18.82 12.71 -6.54
CA ARG A 207 -19.99 12.62 -7.41
C ARG A 207 -19.74 11.54 -8.44
N CYS A 208 -20.73 10.67 -8.64
CA CYS A 208 -20.74 9.72 -9.74
C CYS A 208 -21.24 10.44 -10.99
N THR A 209 -20.30 10.95 -11.77
CA THR A 209 -20.52 11.61 -13.06
C THR A 209 -19.73 10.90 -14.13
#